data_AF-A0A661E288-F1
#
_entry.id   AF-A0A661E288-F1
#
_cell.length_a   1.000
_cell.length_b   1.000
_cell.length_c   1.000
_cell.angle_alpha   90.00
_cell.angle_beta   90.00
_cell.angle_gamma   90.00
#
_symmetry.space_group_name_H-M   'P 1'
#
loop_
_entity.id
_entity.type
_entity.pdbx_description
1 polymer ?
#
loop_
_entity_poly.entity_id
_entity_poly.type
_entity_poly.pdbx_seq_one_letter_code
_entity_poly.pdbx_strand_id
1 'polypeptide(L)' 'MISGIYFVMGVMMIYASSKPLEHSLFIWFVIWSSIVHAAIMTYQAIVDTSEHGHFMGDIPALYFAAFVLMYLLKKEQSKQ' A
#
# COMPACT_ATOMS: atom_id res chain seq x y z
N MET A 1 -18.65 -0.69 -0.92
CA MET A 1 -18.16 -1.74 -1.86
C MET A 1 -16.64 -1.91 -1.81
N ILE A 2 -15.84 -0.85 -1.96
CA ILE A 2 -14.36 -0.94 -1.92
C ILE A 2 -13.81 -1.42 -0.55
N SER A 3 -14.51 -1.10 0.55
CA SER A 3 -14.15 -1.54 1.90
C SER A 3 -14.04 -3.06 2.04
N GLY A 4 -14.89 -3.84 1.35
CA GLY A 4 -14.81 -5.30 1.34
C GLY A 4 -13.55 -5.81 0.65
N ILE A 5 -13.10 -5.13 -0.42
CA ILE A 5 -11.87 -5.47 -1.14
C ILE A 5 -10.66 -5.23 -0.24
N TYR A 6 -10.61 -4.09 0.47
CA TYR A 6 -9.51 -3.81 1.41
C TYR A 6 -9.50 -4.77 2.60
N PHE A 7 -10.66 -5.17 3.10
CA PHE A 7 -10.74 -6.16 4.18
C PHE A 7 -10.13 -7.50 3.76
N VAL A 8 -10.55 -8.03 2.60
CA VAL A 8 -10.00 -9.29 2.07
C VAL A 8 -8.51 -9.14 1.77
N MET A 9 -8.09 -8.03 1.16
CA MET A 9 -6.67 -7.74 0.91
C MET A 9 -5.85 -7.76 2.20
N GLY A 10 -6.36 -7.15 3.28
CA GLY A 10 -5.72 -7.15 4.59
C GLY A 10 -5.57 -8.55 5.17
N VAL A 11 -6.61 -9.38 5.09
CA VAL A 11 -6.55 -10.79 5.54
C VAL A 11 -5.50 -11.58 4.74
N MET A 12 -5.49 -11.43 3.41
CA MET A 12 -4.51 -12.08 2.54
C MET A 12 -3.09 -11.61 2.83
N MET A 13 -2.91 -10.34 3.20
CA MET A 13 -1.61 -9.79 3.56
C MET A 13 -1.10 -10.31 4.90
N ILE A 14 -2.00 -10.50 5.88
CA ILE A 14 -1.66 -11.18 7.14
C ILE A 14 -1.20 -12.61 6.84
N TYR A 15 -1.92 -13.35 5.99
CA TYR A 15 -1.50 -14.70 5.58
C TYR A 15 -0.15 -14.70 4.84
N ALA A 16 0.06 -13.79 3.89
CA ALA A 16 1.31 -13.67 3.14
C ALA A 16 2.50 -13.32 4.04
N SER A 17 2.27 -12.61 5.15
CA SER A 17 3.32 -12.21 6.10
C SER A 17 4.00 -13.40 6.78
N SER A 18 3.34 -14.57 6.88
CA SER A 18 3.94 -15.78 7.46
C SER A 18 5.05 -16.38 6.59
N LYS A 19 4.98 -16.19 5.26
CA LYS A 19 5.99 -16.66 4.29
C LYS A 19 6.16 -15.63 3.17
N PRO A 20 6.82 -14.49 3.47
CA PRO A 20 6.85 -13.33 2.58
C PRO A 20 7.60 -13.59 1.28
N LEU A 21 8.58 -14.50 1.28
CA LEU A 21 9.37 -14.84 0.10
C LEU A 21 8.57 -15.69 -0.92
N GLU A 22 7.73 -16.60 -0.44
CA GLU A 22 6.83 -17.40 -1.31
C GLU A 22 5.72 -16.52 -1.93
N HIS A 23 5.34 -15.43 -1.25
CA HIS A 23 4.28 -14.52 -1.67
C HIS A 23 4.80 -13.15 -2.13
N SER A 24 6.06 -13.07 -2.54
CA SER A 24 6.75 -11.80 -2.85
C SER A 24 6.03 -10.98 -3.92
N LEU A 25 5.50 -11.61 -4.98
CA LEU A 25 4.72 -10.95 -6.02
C LEU A 25 3.45 -10.25 -5.49
N PHE A 26 2.75 -10.87 -4.55
CA PHE A 26 1.56 -10.27 -3.94
C PHE A 26 1.93 -9.06 -3.07
N ILE A 27 3.01 -9.15 -2.29
CA ILE A 27 3.49 -8.04 -1.46
C ILE A 27 3.97 -6.88 -2.34
N TRP A 28 4.71 -7.17 -3.40
CA TRP A 28 5.11 -6.17 -4.41
C TRP A 28 3.91 -5.51 -5.09
N PHE A 29 2.87 -6.29 -5.40
CA PHE A 29 1.62 -5.75 -5.95
C PHE A 29 0.99 -4.75 -4.98
N VAL A 30 0.88 -5.08 -3.68
CA VAL A 30 0.32 -4.14 -2.68
C VAL A 30 1.16 -2.87 -2.56
N ILE A 31 2.50 -3.00 -2.57
CA ILE A 31 3.42 -1.86 -2.52
C ILE A 31 3.20 -0.93 -3.72
N TRP A 32 3.31 -1.46 -4.95
CA TRP A 32 3.19 -0.65 -6.17
C TRP A 32 1.78 -0.09 -6.36
N SER A 33 0.75 -0.90 -6.07
CA SER A 33 -0.64 -0.44 -6.10
C SER A 33 -0.86 0.73 -5.14
N SER A 34 -0.30 0.68 -3.92
CA SER A 34 -0.42 1.77 -2.95
C SER A 34 0.28 3.04 -3.41
N ILE A 35 1.47 2.92 -4.00
CA ILE A 35 2.23 4.05 -4.56
C ILE A 35 1.45 4.71 -5.71
N VAL A 36 0.97 3.92 -6.68
CA VAL A 36 0.21 4.44 -7.83
C VAL A 36 -1.10 5.07 -7.37
N HIS A 37 -1.80 4.44 -6.42
CA HIS A 37 -3.03 4.98 -5.87
C HIS A 37 -2.79 6.32 -5.17
N ALA A 38 -1.75 6.43 -4.33
CA ALA A 38 -1.36 7.67 -3.68
C ALA A 38 -0.95 8.76 -4.69
N ALA A 39 -0.26 8.40 -5.78
CA ALA A 39 0.14 9.33 -6.83
C ALA A 39 -1.09 9.89 -7.58
N ILE A 40 -2.07 9.04 -7.90
CA ILE A 40 -3.33 9.47 -8.53
C ILE A 40 -4.13 10.38 -7.59
N MET A 41 -4.24 10.00 -6.31
CA MET A 41 -4.91 10.81 -5.29
C MET A 41 -4.23 12.17 -5.12
N THR A 42 -2.89 12.21 -5.18
CA THR A 42 -2.12 13.46 -5.13
C THR A 42 -2.39 14.34 -6.34
N TYR A 43 -2.41 13.75 -7.53
CA TYR A 43 -2.72 14.49 -8.76
C TYR A 43 -4.15 15.05 -8.71
N GLN A 44 -5.12 14.26 -8.26
CA GLN A 44 -6.51 14.71 -8.09
C GLN A 44 -6.62 15.84 -7.07
N ALA A 45 -5.91 15.74 -5.93
CA ALA A 45 -5.89 16.78 -4.91
C ALA A 45 -5.24 18.10 -5.36
N ILE A 46 -4.36 18.07 -6.38
CA ILE A 46 -3.76 19.26 -7.00
C ILE A 46 -4.73 19.89 -8.01
N VAL A 47 -5.47 19.07 -8.76
CA VAL A 47 -6.37 19.52 -9.83
C VAL A 47 -7.72 19.99 -9.29
N ASP A 48 -8.24 19.35 -8.24
CA ASP A 48 -9.53 19.67 -7.63
C ASP A 48 -9.34 20.00 -6.13
N THR A 49 -9.44 21.28 -5.80
CA THR A 49 -9.11 21.85 -4.49
C THR A 49 -10.28 21.82 -3.50
N SER A 50 -11.42 21.27 -3.90
CA SER A 50 -12.68 21.37 -3.15
C SER A 50 -12.76 20.45 -1.91
N GLU A 51 -11.87 19.46 -1.75
CA GLU A 51 -11.92 18.43 -0.69
C GLU A 51 -10.56 18.17 0.01
N HIS A 52 -9.70 19.18 0.19
CA HIS A 52 -8.34 19.01 0.73
C HIS A 52 -8.21 18.27 2.08
N GLY A 53 -9.25 18.28 2.93
CA GLY A 53 -9.19 17.72 4.28
C GLY A 53 -9.00 16.20 4.35
N HIS A 54 -9.59 15.43 3.41
CA HIS A 54 -9.50 13.97 3.39
C HIS A 54 -8.24 13.46 2.70
N PHE A 55 -7.83 14.08 1.59
CA PHE A 55 -6.66 13.67 0.82
C PHE A 55 -5.34 13.85 1.57
N MET A 56 -5.26 14.85 2.46
CA MET A 56 -4.02 15.21 3.15
C MET A 56 -3.57 14.16 4.19
N GLY A 57 -4.47 13.30 4.67
CA GLY A 57 -4.15 12.18 5.57
C GLY A 57 -3.90 10.85 4.84
N ASP A 58 -4.75 10.52 3.85
CA ASP A 58 -4.70 9.24 3.15
C ASP A 58 -3.45 9.08 2.26
N ILE A 59 -3.03 10.17 1.60
CA ILE A 59 -1.84 10.17 0.73
C ILE A 59 -0.56 9.82 1.51
N PRO A 60 -0.18 10.54 2.59
CA PRO A 60 1.02 10.20 3.34
C PRO A 60 0.93 8.83 4.04
N ALA A 61 -0.27 8.41 4.46
CA ALA A 61 -0.47 7.08 5.04
C ALA A 61 -0.16 5.95 4.04
N LEU A 62 -0.60 6.07 2.78
CA LEU A 62 -0.33 5.10 1.72
C LEU A 62 1.16 5.01 1.39
N TYR A 63 1.84 6.15 1.27
CA TYR A 63 3.29 6.17 1.06
C TYR A 63 4.02 5.52 2.23
N PHE A 64 3.67 5.88 3.47
CA PHE A 64 4.29 5.30 4.65
C PHE A 64 4.12 3.78 4.71
N ALA A 65 2.90 3.27 4.48
CA ALA A 65 2.64 1.84 4.43
C ALA A 65 3.46 1.13 3.35
N ALA A 66 3.54 1.70 2.14
CA ALA A 66 4.34 1.15 1.05
C ALA A 66 5.84 1.06 1.41
N PHE A 67 6.40 2.11 2.02
CA PHE A 67 7.80 2.12 2.45
C PHE A 67 8.09 1.08 3.54
N VAL A 68 7.20 0.97 4.53
CA VAL A 68 7.33 -0.03 5.60
C VAL A 68 7.32 -1.45 5.02
N LEU A 69 6.36 -1.75 4.13
CA LEU A 69 6.27 -3.08 3.50
C LEU A 69 7.48 -3.38 2.61
N MET A 70 7.94 -2.40 1.83
CA MET A 70 9.14 -2.55 1.00
C MET A 70 10.37 -2.84 1.86
N TYR A 71 10.55 -2.12 2.98
CA TYR A 71 11.64 -2.37 3.91
C TYR A 71 11.58 -3.76 4.53
N LEU A 72 10.39 -4.18 5.01
CA LEU A 72 10.19 -5.50 5.61
C LEU A 72 10.46 -6.63 4.62
N LEU A 73 9.96 -6.52 3.39
CA LEU A 73 10.20 -7.53 2.35
C LEU A 73 11.68 -7.63 2.00
N LYS A 74 12.36 -6.49 1.80
CA LYS A 74 13.78 -6.47 1.45
C LYS A 74 14.67 -7.00 2.58
N LYS A 75 14.30 -6.74 3.84
CA LYS A 75 14.98 -7.30 5.03
C LYS A 75 14.89 -8.83 5.05
N GLU A 76 13.71 -9.40 4.78
CA GLU A 76 13.54 -10.85 4.75
C GLU A 76 14.26 -11.49 3.55
N GLN A 77 14.30 -10.82 2.38
CA GLN A 77 15.11 -11.26 1.24
C GLN A 77 16.61 -11.26 1.54
N SER A 78 17.11 -10.34 2.37
CA SER A 78 18.53 -10.25 2.71
C SER A 78 19.01 -11.29 3.73
N LYS A 79 18.10 -11.98 4.42
CA LYS A 79 18.43 -13.05 5.37
C LYS A 79 18.53 -14.44 4.73
N GLN A 80 18.13 -14.55 3.46
CA GLN A 80 18.17 -15.78 2.69
C GLN A 80 19.51 -15.91 1.97
#